data_AF-A0A4Q9FVY6-F1
#
_entry.id   AF-A0A4Q9FVY6-F1
#
_cell.length_a   1.000
_cell.length_b   1.000
_cell.length_c   1.000
_cell.angle_alpha   90.00
_cell.angle_beta   90.00
_cell.angle_gamma   90.00
#
_symmetry.space_group_name_H-M   'P 1'
#
loop_
_entity.id
_entity.type
_entity.pdbx_description
1 polymer ?
#
loop_
_entity_poly.entity_id
_entity_poly.type
_entity_poly.pdbx_seq_one_letter_code
_entity_poly.pdbx_strand_id
1 'polypeptide(L)'
;MVRLSIKEAIFVLGRQNVPEGHLIWPRQCPELFLANLNLDQGYRGSCEILDHGKVVFSGLALVKRRHQYGKDLLVILLPDVDLGGLSPDATVEMNPCALELE
;
A
#
# COMPACT_ATOMS: atom_id res chain seq x y z
N MET A 1 14.19 -2.51 -0.36
CA MET A 1 12.79 -2.98 -0.30
C MET A 1 12.19 -2.44 0.99
N VAL A 2 10.96 -1.92 0.93
CA VAL A 2 10.28 -1.39 2.12
C VAL A 2 9.21 -2.38 2.53
N ARG A 3 9.19 -2.76 3.80
CA ARG A 3 8.19 -3.67 4.37
C ARG A 3 7.20 -2.88 5.21
N LEU A 4 5.91 -3.04 4.94
CA LEU A 4 4.80 -2.41 5.64
C LEU A 4 3.92 -3.49 6.27
N SER A 5 3.58 -3.36 7.55
CA SER A 5 2.74 -4.36 8.22
C SER A 5 1.25 -4.06 8.01
N ILE A 6 0.45 -5.09 7.69
CA ILE A 6 -0.99 -4.93 7.47
C ILE A 6 -1.71 -4.43 8.72
N LYS A 7 -1.32 -4.86 9.92
CA LYS A 7 -1.89 -4.35 11.19
C LYS A 7 -1.73 -2.84 11.40
N GLU A 8 -0.75 -2.23 10.75
CA GLU A 8 -0.46 -0.79 10.84
C GLU A 8 -1.23 0.01 9.78
N ALA A 9 -1.75 -0.68 8.76
CA ALA A 9 -2.65 -0.09 7.80
C ALA A 9 -4.02 0.11 8.45
N ILE A 10 -4.66 1.23 8.15
CA ILE A 10 -6.10 1.35 8.32
C ILE A 10 -6.73 0.61 7.15
N PHE A 11 -7.21 -0.60 7.41
CA PHE A 11 -8.07 -1.32 6.49
C PHE A 11 -9.48 -0.74 6.58
N VAL A 12 -9.96 -0.15 5.49
CA VAL A 12 -11.35 0.33 5.41
C VAL A 12 -12.08 -0.55 4.40
N LEU A 13 -12.64 -1.68 4.87
CA LEU A 13 -13.61 -2.43 4.09
C LEU A 13 -14.80 -1.54 3.76
N GLY A 14 -15.08 -1.38 2.46
CA GLY A 14 -16.43 -1.18 1.95
C GLY A 14 -17.25 -0.05 2.56
N ARG A 15 -16.65 1.06 3.00
CA ARG A 15 -17.43 2.32 3.11
C ARG A 15 -17.60 2.87 1.71
N GLN A 16 -18.78 3.42 1.43
CA GLN A 16 -19.37 3.74 0.11
C GLN A 16 -18.48 4.46 -0.95
N ASN A 17 -17.23 4.82 -0.66
CA ASN A 17 -16.30 5.47 -1.58
C ASN A 17 -14.84 4.93 -1.51
N VAL A 18 -14.60 3.73 -0.95
CA VAL A 18 -13.27 3.08 -0.93
C VAL A 18 -13.40 1.68 -1.56
N PRO A 19 -12.84 1.44 -2.76
CA PRO A 19 -12.86 0.13 -3.40
C PRO A 19 -12.16 -0.94 -2.55
N GLU A 20 -12.42 -2.21 -2.86
CA GLU A 20 -11.73 -3.34 -2.25
C GLU A 20 -10.21 -3.27 -2.53
N GLY A 21 -9.38 -3.94 -1.70
CA GLY A 21 -7.92 -3.96 -1.89
C GLY A 21 -7.17 -2.68 -1.48
N HIS A 22 -7.81 -1.75 -0.76
CA HIS A 22 -7.19 -0.48 -0.33
C HIS A 22 -6.55 -0.57 1.06
N LEU A 23 -5.27 -0.26 1.13
CA LEU A 23 -4.53 -0.10 2.38
C LEU A 23 -4.07 1.34 2.53
N ILE A 24 -4.36 1.95 3.69
CA ILE A 24 -3.99 3.34 3.99
C ILE A 24 -3.05 3.34 5.19
N TRP A 25 -1.83 3.84 5.02
CA TRP A 25 -0.89 4.06 6.12
C TRP A 25 -0.89 5.54 6.54
N PRO A 26 -1.55 5.89 7.66
CA PRO A 26 -1.64 7.27 8.14
C PRO A 26 -0.43 7.75 8.94
N ARG A 27 0.50 6.85 9.27
CA ARG A 27 1.69 7.11 10.08
C ARG A 27 2.89 6.44 9.42
N GLN A 28 4.03 7.13 9.44
CA GLN A 28 5.32 6.61 8.99
C GLN A 28 5.30 6.10 7.54
N CYS A 29 4.81 6.93 6.61
CA CYS A 29 5.11 6.68 5.21
C CYS A 29 6.65 6.72 5.05
N PRO A 30 7.28 5.65 4.53
CA PRO A 30 8.72 5.63 4.33
C PRO A 30 9.13 6.83 3.47
N GLU A 31 10.10 7.62 3.95
CA GLU A 31 10.52 8.87 3.30
C GLU A 31 10.86 8.69 1.82
N LEU A 32 11.36 7.50 1.45
CA LEU A 32 11.60 7.08 0.07
C LEU A 32 10.38 7.18 -0.85
N PHE A 33 9.18 6.83 -0.39
CA PHE A 33 7.96 6.98 -1.19
C PHE A 33 7.51 8.44 -1.25
N LEU A 34 7.69 9.19 -0.16
CA LEU A 34 7.35 10.62 -0.12
C LEU A 34 8.28 11.47 -1.00
N ALA A 35 9.56 11.09 -1.10
CA ALA A 35 10.54 11.77 -1.95
C ALA A 35 10.27 11.54 -3.45
N ASN A 36 9.74 10.36 -3.80
CA ASN A 36 9.44 9.99 -5.18
C ASN A 36 8.02 10.39 -5.64
N LEU A 37 7.15 10.81 -4.71
CA LEU A 37 5.76 11.17 -4.99
C LEU A 37 5.49 12.66 -4.73
N ASN A 38 5.27 13.42 -5.80
CA ASN A 38 4.60 14.72 -5.67
C ASN A 38 3.15 14.50 -5.21
N LEU A 39 2.55 15.52 -4.59
CA LEU A 39 1.13 15.51 -4.21
C LEU A 39 0.26 15.10 -5.42
N ASP A 40 -0.64 14.13 -5.18
CA ASP A 40 -1.62 13.59 -6.14
C ASP A 40 -1.06 12.81 -7.34
N GLN A 41 0.25 12.52 -7.39
CA GLN A 41 0.80 11.54 -8.34
C GLN A 41 0.63 10.10 -7.83
N GLY A 42 0.24 9.20 -8.73
CA GLY A 42 0.25 7.76 -8.53
C GLY A 42 1.42 7.11 -9.24
N TYR A 43 1.93 6.02 -8.69
CA TYR A 43 2.89 5.16 -9.37
C TYR A 43 2.38 3.72 -9.40
N ARG A 44 2.79 2.95 -10.41
CA ARG A 44 2.70 1.49 -10.39
C ARG A 44 4.04 0.90 -10.02
N GLY A 45 4.07 0.04 -9.00
CA GLY A 45 5.31 -0.59 -8.55
C GLY A 45 5.08 -2.02 -8.12
N SER A 46 6.15 -2.82 -8.17
CA SER A 46 6.07 -4.21 -7.72
C SER A 46 5.92 -4.31 -6.20
N CYS A 47 5.06 -5.23 -5.78
CA CYS A 47 4.89 -5.60 -4.41
C CYS A 47 4.77 -7.12 -4.24
N GLU A 48 5.12 -7.58 -3.05
CA GLU A 48 4.89 -8.93 -2.59
C GLU A 48 4.14 -8.89 -1.26
N ILE A 49 3.23 -9.83 -1.06
CA ILE A 49 2.57 -10.01 0.23
C ILE A 49 3.07 -11.31 0.82
N LEU A 50 3.63 -11.21 2.02
CA LEU A 50 4.04 -12.34 2.81
C LEU A 50 3.06 -12.55 3.95
N ASP A 51 2.50 -13.75 4.02
CA ASP A 51 1.65 -14.19 5.12
C ASP A 51 2.21 -15.48 5.72
N HIS A 52 2.43 -15.49 7.04
CA HIS A 52 3.10 -16.58 7.76
C HIS A 52 4.42 -17.05 7.09
N GLY A 53 5.20 -16.11 6.54
CA GLY A 53 6.47 -16.38 5.87
C GLY A 53 6.36 -16.94 4.45
N LYS A 54 5.17 -16.98 3.86
CA LYS A 54 4.95 -17.41 2.47
C LYS A 54 4.48 -16.25 1.61
N VAL A 55 4.98 -16.18 0.38
CA VAL A 55 4.48 -15.24 -0.63
C VAL A 55 3.10 -15.71 -1.09
N VAL A 56 2.07 -14.91 -0.79
CA VAL A 56 0.68 -15.16 -1.20
C VAL A 56 0.26 -14.30 -2.38
N PHE A 57 0.99 -13.23 -2.66
CA PHE A 57 0.83 -12.38 -3.82
C PHE A 57 2.18 -11.81 -4.25
N SER A 58 2.40 -11.71 -5.56
CA SER A 58 3.51 -10.98 -6.17
C SER A 58 3.00 -10.35 -7.46
N GLY A 59 3.06 -9.03 -7.56
CA GLY A 59 2.40 -8.31 -8.64
C GLY A 59 2.54 -6.80 -8.52
N LEU A 60 1.78 -6.07 -9.34
CA LEU A 60 1.79 -4.61 -9.33
C LEU A 60 0.79 -4.07 -8.30
N ALA A 61 1.23 -3.07 -7.55
CA ALA A 61 0.38 -2.22 -6.71
C ALA A 61 0.33 -0.82 -7.30
N LEU A 62 -0.82 -0.16 -7.19
CA LEU A 62 -0.90 1.28 -7.40
C LEU A 62 -0.65 1.97 -6.07
N VAL A 63 0.26 2.92 -6.02
CA VAL A 63 0.59 3.62 -4.79
C VAL A 63 0.50 5.11 -5.02
N LYS A 64 -0.17 5.79 -4.09
CA LYS A 64 -0.48 7.22 -4.16
C LYS A 64 -0.14 7.88 -2.85
N ARG A 65 0.45 9.08 -2.94
CA ARG A 65 0.54 10.00 -1.81
C ARG A 65 -0.70 10.88 -1.83
N ARG A 66 -1.43 10.95 -0.71
CA ARG A 66 -2.60 11.81 -0.56
C ARG A 66 -2.45 12.70 0.66
N HIS A 67 -2.73 13.98 0.52
CA HIS A 67 -2.82 14.88 1.67
C HIS A 67 -4.27 14.99 2.14
N GLN A 68 -4.58 14.50 3.34
CA GLN A 68 -5.95 14.52 3.87
C GLN A 68 -5.94 14.67 5.38
N TYR A 69 -6.91 15.43 5.92
CA TYR A 69 -7.02 15.71 7.36
C TYR A 69 -5.74 16.31 7.98
N GLY A 70 -5.03 17.15 7.22
CA GLY A 70 -3.80 17.82 7.67
C GLY A 70 -2.57 16.93 7.78
N LYS A 71 -2.56 15.75 7.13
CA LYS A 71 -1.43 14.82 7.10
C LYS A 71 -1.28 14.15 5.74
N ASP A 72 -0.05 13.76 5.42
CA ASP A 72 0.23 12.91 4.27
C ASP A 72 -0.09 11.44 4.58
N LEU A 73 -0.74 10.79 3.63
CA LEU A 73 -1.16 9.40 3.68
C LEU A 73 -0.52 8.66 2.50
N LEU A 74 -0.07 7.43 2.75
CA LEU A 74 0.26 6.49 1.69
C LEU A 74 -0.95 5.61 1.43
N VAL A 75 -1.44 5.61 0.21
CA VAL A 75 -2.56 4.80 -0.25
C VAL A 75 -2.00 3.75 -1.20
N ILE A 76 -2.20 2.48 -0.89
CA ILE A 76 -1.74 1.34 -1.70
C ILE A 76 -2.98 0.56 -2.13
N LEU A 77 -3.11 0.36 -3.44
CA LEU A 77 -4.20 -0.37 -4.07
C LEU A 77 -3.68 -1.70 -4.60
N LEU A 78 -4.32 -2.75 -4.15
CA LEU A 78 -4.04 -4.14 -4.50
C LEU A 78 -5.33 -4.75 -5.03
N PRO A 79 -5.73 -4.44 -6.28
CA PRO A 79 -7.06 -4.80 -6.81
C PRO A 79 -7.29 -6.32 -6.87
N ASP A 80 -6.22 -7.09 -7.03
CA ASP A 80 -6.27 -8.55 -7.18
C ASP A 80 -6.04 -9.31 -5.85
N VAL A 81 -6.13 -8.62 -4.71
CA VAL A 81 -5.84 -9.20 -3.39
C VAL A 81 -7.05 -9.13 -2.48
N ASP A 82 -7.52 -10.29 -2.04
CA ASP A 82 -8.48 -10.40 -0.95
C ASP A 82 -7.77 -10.17 0.40
N LEU A 83 -7.79 -8.92 0.85
CA LEU A 83 -7.23 -8.51 2.13
C LEU A 83 -7.94 -9.13 3.34
N GLY A 84 -9.21 -9.57 3.19
CA GLY A 84 -9.96 -10.22 4.26
C GLY A 84 -9.48 -11.65 4.56
N GLY A 85 -8.79 -12.27 3.60
CA GLY A 85 -8.18 -13.60 3.74
C GLY A 85 -6.77 -13.60 4.34
N LEU A 86 -6.17 -12.43 4.59
CA LEU A 86 -4.81 -12.33 5.11
C LEU A 86 -4.78 -12.33 6.64
N SER A 87 -3.73 -12.90 7.22
CA SER A 87 -3.52 -12.80 8.67
C SER A 87 -3.21 -11.37 9.10
N PRO A 88 -3.49 -11.01 10.37
CA PRO A 88 -3.11 -9.70 10.92
C PRO A 88 -1.59 -9.43 10.89
N ASP A 89 -0.77 -10.48 10.84
CA ASP A 89 0.69 -10.38 10.81
C ASP A 89 1.27 -10.35 9.40
N ALA A 90 0.43 -10.43 8.37
CA ALA A 90 0.87 -10.32 6.99
C ALA A 90 1.58 -8.97 6.73
N THR A 91 2.52 -9.00 5.80
CA THR A 91 3.35 -7.85 5.44
C THR A 91 3.34 -7.62 3.94
N VAL A 92 3.31 -6.35 3.54
CA VAL A 92 3.45 -5.91 2.16
C VAL A 92 4.87 -5.42 1.97
N GLU A 93 5.63 -6.08 1.10
CA GLU A 93 6.94 -5.65 0.66
C GLU A 93 6.81 -4.92 -0.66
N MET A 94 7.35 -3.71 -0.73
CA MET A 94 7.33 -2.90 -1.95
C MET A 94 8.73 -2.53 -2.37
N ASN A 95 8.94 -2.50 -3.69
CA ASN A 95 10.18 -2.00 -4.25
C ASN A 95 10.04 -0.54 -4.72
N PRO A 96 10.55 0.45 -3.95
CA PRO A 96 10.51 1.86 -4.32
C PRO A 96 11.42 2.23 -5.51
N CYS A 97 12.19 1.29 -6.05
CA CYS A 97 13.00 1.51 -7.25
C CYS A 97 12.38 0.91 -8.52
N ALA A 98 11.34 0.09 -8.38
CA ALA A 98 10.59 -0.50 -9.50
C ALA A 98 9.36 0.35 -9.85
N LEU A 99 9.46 1.67 -9.68
CA LEU A 99 8.37 2.62 -9.86
C LEU A 99 8.30 3.05 -11.32
N GLU A 100 7.17 2.78 -11.97
CA GLU A 100 6.80 3.39 -13.24
C GLU A 100 5.74 4.47 -12.96
N LEU A 101 6.04 5.71 -13.37
CA LEU A 101 5.11 6.83 -13.24
C LEU A 101 3.92 6.63 -14.20
N GLU A 102 2.70 6.80 -13.70
CA GLU A 102 1.48 6.89 -14.51
C GLU A 102 1.26 8.31 -15.08
#